data_AF-A0A852H3D5-F1
#
_entry.id   AF-A0A852H3D5-F1
#
_cell.length_a   1.000
_cell.length_b   1.000
_cell.length_c   1.000
_cell.angle_alpha   90.00
_cell.angle_beta   90.00
_cell.angle_gamma   90.00
#
_symmetry.space_group_name_H-M   'P 1'
#
loop_
_entity.id
_entity.type
_entity.pdbx_description
1 polymer ?
#
loop_
_entity_poly.entity_id
_entity_poly.type
_entity_poly.pdbx_seq_one_letter_code
_entity_poly.pdbx_strand_id
1 'polypeptide(L)'
;EVGILAKSYIDEGRLIPDDIMTQLMLSELKGLDRYNWLLDGFPRTVAQAEALDKECQIDTVIDLDVPFETIKCRLTARWIHPASGRVYNLEFSPPKVQGIDDITGEPLVQRDDDKPETVTKRLQAYDAQTKPVLEYYR
;
A
#
# COMPACT_ATOMS: atom_id res chain seq x y z
N GLU A 1 6.24 16.08 -15.12
CA GLU A 1 6.23 17.13 -14.08
C GLU A 1 5.66 16.62 -12.75
N VAL A 2 4.47 16.01 -12.74
CA VAL A 2 3.82 15.46 -11.52
C VAL A 2 4.71 14.46 -10.76
N GLY A 3 5.43 13.57 -11.44
CA GLY A 3 6.35 12.64 -10.78
C GLY A 3 7.55 13.30 -10.07
N ILE A 4 8.01 14.47 -10.54
CA ILE A 4 9.07 15.24 -9.88
C ILE A 4 8.54 15.88 -8.59
N LEU A 5 7.30 16.38 -8.65
CA LEU A 5 6.61 16.92 -7.49
C LEU A 5 6.32 15.83 -6.44
N ALA A 6 5.81 14.67 -6.86
CA ALA A 6 5.61 13.53 -5.96
C ALA A 6 6.92 13.12 -5.27
N LYS A 7 8.03 13.11 -6.00
CA LYS A 7 9.36 12.81 -5.45
C LYS A 7 9.77 13.80 -4.36
N SER A 8 9.53 15.12 -4.52
CA SER A 8 9.89 16.08 -3.47
C SER A 8 9.11 15.85 -2.17
N TYR A 9 7.83 15.47 -2.24
CA TYR A 9 7.07 15.11 -1.04
C TYR A 9 7.63 13.84 -0.38
N ILE A 10 7.96 12.80 -1.16
CA ILE A 10 8.54 11.56 -0.65
C ILE A 10 9.90 11.80 0.01
N ASP A 11 10.79 12.55 -0.65
CA ASP A 11 12.13 12.87 -0.16
C ASP A 11 12.07 13.70 1.15
N GLU A 12 11.03 14.52 1.31
CA GLU A 12 10.74 15.29 2.54
C GLU A 12 9.99 14.47 3.61
N GLY A 13 9.68 13.20 3.36
CA GLY A 13 8.91 12.34 4.26
C GLY A 13 7.45 12.80 4.45
N ARG A 14 6.94 13.62 3.52
CA ARG A 14 5.57 14.15 3.53
C ARG A 14 4.65 13.24 2.73
N LEU A 15 3.39 13.18 3.16
CA LEU A 15 2.34 12.52 2.37
C LEU A 15 2.10 13.32 1.09
N ILE A 16 1.98 12.62 -0.03
CA ILE A 16 1.62 13.24 -1.30
C ILE A 16 0.17 13.71 -1.18
N PRO A 17 -0.13 14.99 -1.48
CA PRO A 17 -1.48 15.50 -1.52
C PRO A 17 -2.41 14.70 -2.43
N ASP A 18 -3.67 14.56 -2.02
CA ASP A 18 -4.67 13.74 -2.72
C ASP A 18 -4.92 14.20 -4.16
N ASP A 19 -4.90 15.51 -4.41
CA ASP A 19 -5.09 16.11 -5.74
C ASP A 19 -3.95 15.74 -6.69
N ILE A 20 -2.71 15.76 -6.22
CA ILE A 20 -1.53 15.34 -6.99
C ILE A 20 -1.60 13.84 -7.32
N MET A 21 -1.96 13.00 -6.34
CA MET A 21 -2.13 11.56 -6.57
C MET A 21 -3.26 11.27 -7.56
N THR A 22 -4.38 11.97 -7.44
CA THR A 22 -5.52 11.83 -8.36
C THR A 22 -5.13 12.19 -9.79
N GLN A 23 -4.47 13.34 -9.98
CA GLN A 23 -4.00 13.76 -11.30
C GLN A 23 -3.03 12.77 -11.92
N LEU A 24 -2.10 12.24 -11.12
CA LEU A 24 -1.14 11.23 -11.56
C LEU A 24 -1.88 9.98 -12.05
N MET A 25 -2.75 9.41 -11.22
CA MET A 25 -3.49 8.17 -11.55
C MET A 25 -4.39 8.33 -12.78
N LEU A 26 -5.15 9.43 -12.86
CA LEU A 26 -6.01 9.70 -14.02
C LEU A 26 -5.21 9.91 -15.31
N SER A 27 -4.01 10.48 -15.23
CA SER A 27 -3.15 10.65 -16.40
C SER A 27 -2.62 9.32 -16.93
N GLU A 28 -2.28 8.38 -16.05
CA GLU A 28 -1.83 7.04 -16.42
C GLU A 28 -2.99 6.21 -17.00
N LEU A 29 -4.19 6.31 -16.44
CA LEU A 29 -5.37 5.58 -16.89
C LEU A 29 -5.76 5.89 -18.34
N LYS A 30 -5.58 7.13 -18.80
CA LYS A 30 -5.85 7.54 -20.20
C LYS A 30 -5.03 6.75 -21.23
N GLY A 31 -3.87 6.20 -20.84
CA GLY A 31 -3.06 5.35 -21.70
C GLY A 31 -3.50 3.89 -21.75
N LEU A 32 -4.46 3.50 -20.91
CA LEU A 32 -4.80 2.10 -20.62
C LEU A 32 -6.18 1.68 -21.15
N ASP A 33 -6.88 2.52 -21.92
CA ASP A 33 -8.23 2.26 -22.46
C ASP A 33 -8.41 0.91 -23.19
N ARG A 34 -7.32 0.31 -23.67
CA ARG A 34 -7.33 -0.96 -24.42
C ARG A 34 -7.06 -2.19 -23.55
N TYR A 35 -6.78 -2.01 -22.27
CA TYR A 35 -6.41 -3.06 -21.33
C TYR A 35 -7.41 -3.14 -20.18
N ASN A 36 -7.54 -4.34 -19.61
CA ASN A 36 -8.14 -4.47 -18.29
C ASN A 36 -7.09 -4.05 -17.26
N TRP A 37 -7.50 -3.29 -16.26
CA TRP A 37 -6.63 -2.76 -15.22
C TRP A 37 -7.15 -3.14 -13.83
N LEU A 38 -6.20 -3.26 -12.90
CA LEU A 38 -6.48 -3.41 -11.47
C LEU A 38 -5.77 -2.27 -10.75
N LEU A 39 -6.54 -1.42 -10.09
CA LEU A 39 -6.00 -0.37 -9.26
C LEU A 39 -5.68 -0.96 -7.88
N ASP A 40 -4.40 -0.94 -7.51
CA ASP A 40 -3.93 -1.39 -6.20
C ASP A 40 -3.64 -0.18 -5.31
N GLY A 41 -4.43 -0.02 -4.25
CA GLY A 41 -4.25 1.03 -3.27
C GLY A 41 -4.70 2.43 -3.70
N PHE A 42 -5.51 2.56 -4.75
CA PHE A 42 -6.24 3.77 -5.16
C PHE A 42 -7.64 3.38 -5.62
N PRO A 43 -8.70 4.12 -5.24
CA PRO A 43 -8.72 5.32 -4.41
C PRO A 43 -8.59 5.02 -2.90
N ARG A 44 -8.06 5.98 -2.13
CA ARG A 44 -7.93 5.92 -0.65
C ARG A 44 -8.83 6.90 0.09
N THR A 45 -9.34 7.92 -0.59
CA THR A 45 -10.26 8.91 -0.01
C THR A 45 -11.49 9.07 -0.90
N VAL A 46 -12.60 9.55 -0.33
CA VAL A 46 -13.86 9.74 -1.08
C VAL A 46 -13.66 10.72 -2.24
N ALA A 47 -12.88 11.78 -2.04
CA ALA A 47 -12.57 12.73 -3.11
C ALA A 47 -11.84 12.08 -4.29
N GLN A 48 -10.96 11.10 -4.02
CA GLN A 48 -10.30 10.31 -5.08
C GLN A 48 -11.30 9.39 -5.79
N ALA A 49 -12.21 8.76 -5.05
CA ALA A 49 -13.27 7.92 -5.61
C ALA A 49 -14.22 8.72 -6.52
N GLU A 50 -14.70 9.87 -6.06
CA GLU A 50 -15.52 10.78 -6.86
C GLU A 50 -14.81 11.30 -8.11
N ALA A 51 -13.50 11.54 -8.03
CA ALA A 51 -12.71 11.98 -9.17
C ALA A 51 -12.50 10.84 -10.19
N LEU A 52 -12.29 9.62 -9.70
CA LEU A 52 -12.15 8.42 -10.51
C LEU A 52 -13.45 8.12 -11.29
N ASP A 53 -14.59 8.15 -10.59
CA ASP A 53 -15.90 7.84 -11.17
C ASP A 53 -16.36 8.86 -12.24
N LYS A 54 -15.81 10.08 -12.22
CA LYS A 54 -16.07 11.09 -13.27
C LYS A 54 -15.40 10.76 -14.59
N GLU A 55 -14.26 10.09 -14.56
CA GLU A 55 -13.43 9.82 -15.74
C GLU A 55 -13.54 8.36 -16.20
N CYS A 56 -13.82 7.44 -15.29
CA CYS A 56 -13.85 6.00 -15.57
C CYS A 56 -15.04 5.34 -14.87
N GLN A 57 -15.68 4.38 -15.53
CA GLN A 57 -16.67 3.51 -14.90
C GLN A 57 -15.94 2.40 -14.15
N ILE A 58 -16.22 2.24 -12.86
CA ILE A 58 -15.67 1.17 -12.03
C ILE A 58 -16.64 -0.01 -11.99
N ASP A 59 -16.21 -1.15 -12.54
CA ASP A 59 -17.05 -2.35 -12.64
C ASP A 59 -17.11 -3.14 -11.33
N THR A 60 -15.99 -3.20 -10.60
CA THR A 60 -15.88 -4.00 -9.38
C THR A 60 -14.90 -3.38 -8.39
N VAL A 61 -15.24 -3.47 -7.11
CA VAL A 61 -14.35 -3.13 -6.00
C VAL A 61 -14.19 -4.38 -5.14
N ILE A 62 -12.93 -4.74 -4.85
CA ILE A 62 -12.60 -5.91 -4.04
C ILE A 62 -12.09 -5.41 -2.69
N ASP A 63 -12.84 -5.70 -1.64
CA ASP A 63 -12.43 -5.46 -0.26
C ASP A 63 -11.87 -6.74 0.36
N LEU A 64 -10.68 -6.64 0.95
CA LEU A 64 -10.02 -7.74 1.64
C LEU A 64 -10.27 -7.62 3.14
N ASP A 65 -11.43 -8.07 3.58
CA ASP A 65 -11.80 -8.07 5.00
C ASP A 65 -11.00 -9.12 5.78
N VAL A 66 -9.99 -8.65 6.52
CA VAL A 66 -9.09 -9.47 7.34
C VAL A 66 -9.09 -8.92 8.77
N PRO A 67 -9.22 -9.78 9.79
CA PRO A 67 -9.20 -9.35 11.18
C PRO A 67 -7.93 -8.56 11.54
N PHE A 68 -8.11 -7.47 12.28
CA PHE A 68 -7.03 -6.56 12.69
C PHE A 68 -5.82 -7.27 13.31
N GLU A 69 -6.06 -8.20 14.24
CA GLU A 69 -4.98 -8.94 14.91
C GLU A 69 -4.21 -9.84 13.93
N THR A 70 -4.88 -10.42 12.93
CA THR A 70 -4.22 -11.19 11.87
C THR A 70 -3.29 -10.31 11.04
N ILE A 71 -3.71 -9.09 10.69
CA ILE A 71 -2.88 -8.14 9.96
C ILE A 71 -1.67 -7.71 10.80
N LYS A 72 -1.91 -7.39 12.08
CA LYS A 72 -0.87 -6.98 13.02
C LYS A 72 0.19 -8.07 13.19
N CYS A 73 -0.21 -9.31 13.49
CA CYS A 73 0.71 -10.45 13.57
C CYS A 73 1.54 -10.61 12.29
N ARG A 74 0.89 -10.55 11.12
CA ARG A 74 1.56 -10.63 9.83
C ARG A 74 2.62 -9.56 9.62
N LEU A 75 2.30 -8.30 9.93
CA LEU A 75 3.23 -7.18 9.73
C LEU A 75 4.39 -7.24 10.74
N THR A 76 4.13 -7.55 12.00
CA THR A 76 5.18 -7.66 13.02
C THR A 76 6.09 -8.87 12.84
N ALA A 77 5.64 -9.88 12.09
CA ALA A 77 6.45 -11.06 11.72
C ALA A 77 7.20 -10.88 10.40
N ARG A 78 7.07 -9.73 9.71
CA ARG A 78 7.69 -9.47 8.40
C ARG A 78 9.16 -9.05 8.56
N TRP A 79 10.01 -9.73 7.80
CA TRP A 79 11.43 -9.43 7.65
C TRP A 79 11.76 -9.28 6.17
N ILE A 80 12.69 -8.40 5.84
CA ILE A 80 13.05 -8.08 4.45
C ILE A 80 14.54 -8.16 4.29
N HIS A 81 15.00 -8.71 3.18
CA HIS A 81 16.38 -8.59 2.75
C HIS A 81 16.55 -7.30 1.92
N PRO A 82 17.24 -6.26 2.42
CA PRO A 82 17.24 -4.92 1.80
C PRO A 82 17.71 -4.89 0.35
N ALA A 83 18.75 -5.66 0.02
CA ALA A 83 19.36 -5.61 -1.30
C ALA A 83 18.48 -6.24 -2.39
N SER A 84 17.62 -7.19 -2.02
CA SER A 84 16.81 -7.95 -2.98
C SER A 84 15.31 -7.67 -2.91
N GLY A 85 14.83 -7.08 -1.81
CA GLY A 85 13.40 -6.94 -1.53
C GLY A 85 12.70 -8.24 -1.15
N ARG A 86 13.40 -9.39 -1.05
CA ARG A 86 12.80 -10.65 -0.59
C ARG A 86 12.19 -10.48 0.79
N VAL A 87 10.98 -11.03 0.95
CA VAL A 87 10.19 -10.92 2.17
C VAL A 87 10.10 -12.29 2.83
N TYR A 88 10.40 -12.33 4.11
CA TYR A 88 10.23 -13.46 4.98
C TYR A 88 9.16 -13.15 6.02
N ASN A 89 8.43 -14.17 6.45
CA ASN A 89 7.49 -14.04 7.55
C ASN A 89 7.75 -15.18 8.53
N LEU A 90 8.09 -14.86 9.78
CA LEU A 90 8.48 -15.87 10.77
C LEU A 90 7.41 -16.93 11.06
N GLU A 91 6.14 -16.63 10.80
CA GLU A 91 5.02 -17.57 11.02
C GLU A 91 4.66 -18.37 9.77
N PHE A 92 4.61 -17.71 8.60
CA PHE A 92 4.10 -18.33 7.37
C PHE A 92 5.20 -18.85 6.43
N SER A 93 6.35 -18.17 6.40
CA SER A 93 7.46 -18.48 5.49
C SER A 93 8.77 -18.07 6.16
N PRO A 94 9.17 -18.79 7.23
CA PRO A 94 10.37 -18.46 7.98
C PRO A 94 11.62 -18.71 7.11
N PRO A 95 12.69 -17.91 7.28
CA PRO A 95 13.97 -18.23 6.66
C PRO A 95 14.52 -19.54 7.24
N LYS A 96 15.38 -20.22 6.48
CA LYS A 96 16.06 -21.45 6.94
C LYS A 96 16.90 -21.19 8.20
N VAL A 97 17.48 -20.00 8.29
CA VAL A 97 18.22 -19.52 9.46
C VAL A 97 17.63 -18.20 9.91
N GLN A 98 17.29 -18.09 11.20
CA GLN A 98 16.64 -16.90 11.74
C GLN A 98 17.49 -15.65 11.51
N GLY A 99 16.87 -14.62 10.92
CA GLY A 99 17.51 -13.34 10.65
C GLY A 99 18.46 -13.33 9.45
N ILE A 100 18.49 -14.39 8.63
CA ILE A 100 19.41 -14.53 7.50
C ILE A 100 18.63 -14.83 6.20
N ASP A 101 19.04 -14.20 5.11
CA ASP A 101 18.50 -14.46 3.78
C ASP A 101 18.94 -15.83 3.25
N ASP A 102 17.99 -16.61 2.73
CA ASP A 102 18.24 -18.00 2.31
C ASP A 102 19.14 -18.14 1.09
N ILE A 103 19.34 -17.06 0.31
CA ILE A 103 20.10 -17.07 -0.93
C ILE A 103 21.48 -16.47 -0.71
N THR A 104 21.56 -15.29 -0.08
CA THR A 104 22.82 -14.55 0.06
C THR A 104 23.53 -14.80 1.39
N GLY A 105 22.81 -15.27 2.42
CA GLY A 105 23.36 -15.39 3.77
C GLY A 105 23.51 -14.03 4.49
N GLU A 106 22.98 -12.95 3.92
CA GLU A 106 23.02 -11.60 4.49
C GLU A 106 21.92 -11.40 5.54
N PRO A 107 22.10 -10.43 6.47
CA PRO A 107 21.11 -10.19 7.51
C PRO A 107 19.79 -9.66 6.95
N LEU A 108 18.70 -10.21 7.46
CA LEU A 108 17.37 -9.65 7.30
C LEU A 108 17.17 -8.49 8.27
N VAL A 109 16.35 -7.52 7.85
CA VAL A 109 15.96 -6.39 8.69
C VAL A 109 14.45 -6.31 8.80
N GLN A 110 13.98 -5.80 9.92
CA GLN A 110 12.61 -5.35 10.09
C GLN A 110 12.57 -3.84 9.88
N ARG A 111 11.60 -3.35 9.10
CA ARG A 111 11.45 -1.91 8.89
C ARG A 111 10.86 -1.27 10.14
N ASP A 112 11.17 0.01 10.37
CA ASP A 112 10.55 0.78 11.47
C ASP A 112 9.02 0.84 11.35
N ASP A 113 8.51 0.80 10.12
CA ASP A 113 7.10 0.73 9.78
C ASP A 113 6.38 -0.54 10.24
N ASP A 114 7.13 -1.63 10.42
CA ASP A 114 6.60 -2.95 10.78
C ASP A 114 6.61 -3.17 12.31
N LYS A 115 7.00 -2.14 13.10
CA LYS A 115 6.93 -2.16 14.56
C LYS A 115 5.47 -2.13 15.06
N PRO A 116 5.12 -2.83 16.16
CA PRO A 116 3.72 -2.97 16.61
C PRO A 116 2.96 -1.65 16.80
N GLU A 117 3.63 -0.63 17.36
CA GLU A 117 3.04 0.70 17.58
C GLU A 117 2.75 1.43 16.27
N THR A 118 3.70 1.37 15.32
CA THR A 118 3.56 1.98 14.00
C THR A 118 2.47 1.29 13.19
N VAL A 119 2.43 -0.05 13.22
CA VAL A 119 1.40 -0.86 12.56
C VAL A 119 0.01 -0.50 13.08
N THR A 120 -0.15 -0.39 14.40
CA THR A 120 -1.44 -0.04 15.02
C THR A 120 -1.94 1.32 14.53
N LYS A 121 -1.07 2.35 14.54
CA LYS A 121 -1.42 3.69 14.05
C LYS A 121 -1.77 3.69 12.56
N ARG A 122 -1.02 2.95 11.75
CA ARG A 122 -1.27 2.83 10.30
C ARG A 122 -2.61 2.16 10.00
N LEU A 123 -2.94 1.08 10.71
CA LEU A 123 -4.20 0.38 10.52
C LEU A 123 -5.40 1.22 10.96
N GLN A 124 -5.28 1.97 12.06
CA GLN A 124 -6.33 2.92 12.48
C GLN A 124 -6.53 4.05 11.45
N ALA A 125 -5.44 4.60 10.91
CA ALA A 125 -5.52 5.63 9.87
C ALA A 125 -6.13 5.07 8.58
N TYR A 126 -5.76 3.85 8.18
CA TYR A 126 -6.35 3.16 7.04
C TYR A 126 -7.86 2.96 7.23
N ASP A 127 -8.28 2.40 8.37
CA ASP A 127 -9.70 2.17 8.67
C ASP A 127 -10.51 3.47 8.62
N ALA A 128 -9.98 4.57 9.17
CA ALA A 128 -10.64 5.88 9.15
C ALA A 128 -10.77 6.49 7.74
N GLN A 129 -9.81 6.25 6.85
CA GLN A 129 -9.80 6.77 5.49
C GLN A 129 -10.58 5.89 4.51
N THR A 130 -10.47 4.58 4.66
CA THR A 130 -11.01 3.59 3.71
C THR A 130 -12.47 3.26 3.98
N LYS A 131 -12.95 3.30 5.23
CA LYS A 131 -14.38 3.08 5.53
C LYS A 131 -15.33 3.96 4.69
N PRO A 132 -15.11 5.28 4.61
CA PRO A 132 -15.93 6.14 3.74
C PRO A 132 -15.88 5.75 2.26
N VAL A 133 -14.74 5.25 1.77
CA VAL A 133 -14.60 4.79 0.37
C VAL A 133 -15.36 3.49 0.14
N LEU A 134 -15.31 2.56 1.09
CA LEU A 134 -16.09 1.33 1.03
C LEU A 134 -17.59 1.61 1.07
N GLU A 135 -18.03 2.58 1.88
CA GLU A 135 -19.44 3.01 1.91
C GLU A 135 -19.86 3.69 0.61
N TYR A 136 -18.97 4.45 -0.04
CA TYR A 136 -19.25 5.10 -1.32
C TYR A 136 -19.51 4.09 -2.46
N TYR A 137 -18.78 2.97 -2.49
CA TYR A 137 -18.90 1.94 -3.53
C TYR A 137 -19.90 0.81 -3.20
N ARG A 138 -20.51 0.82 -2.02
CA ARG A 138 -21.47 -0.20 -1.57
C ARG A 138 -22.90 0.18 -1.95
#